data_AF-A0AAE3A8U3-F1
#
_entry.id   AF-A0AAE3A8U3-F1
#
_cell.length_a   1.000
_cell.length_b   1.000
_cell.length_c   1.000
_cell.angle_alpha   90.00
_cell.angle_beta   90.00
_cell.angle_gamma   90.00
#
_symmetry.space_group_name_H-M   'P 1'
#
loop_
_entity.id
_entity.type
_entity.pdbx_description
1 polymer ?
#
loop_
_entity_poly.entity_id
_entity_poly.type
_entity_poly.pdbx_seq_one_letter_code
_entity_poly.pdbx_strand_id
1 'polypeptide(L)'
;MDSRINQSDYKRMENDIKDSLDEGRDVSLTTDIQYSGASKRPDIITATKSADGMITVYKFDNNLDGGLLDEVPENGKEAVNEEISDTKGSISSIKSEYDKNGNLSETMVNITYTDENGGNHRTKVYIDAE
;
A
#
# COMPACT_ATOMS: atom_id res chain seq x y z
N MET A 1 -5.94 -14.62 -18.20
CA MET A 1 -6.29 -15.31 -16.94
C MET A 1 -5.81 -14.43 -15.81
N ASP A 2 -6.72 -13.65 -15.22
CA ASP A 2 -6.79 -13.40 -13.77
C ASP A 2 -5.49 -13.30 -12.96
N SER A 3 -4.49 -12.58 -13.45
CA SER A 3 -3.29 -12.33 -12.67
C SER A 3 -3.70 -11.43 -11.50
N ARG A 4 -3.73 -12.05 -10.33
CA ARG A 4 -4.08 -11.48 -9.03
C ARG A 4 -3.11 -10.35 -8.72
N ILE A 5 -3.47 -9.14 -9.11
CA ILE A 5 -2.75 -7.92 -8.77
C ILE A 5 -2.67 -7.85 -7.23
N ASN A 6 -1.51 -7.47 -6.70
CA ASN A 6 -1.21 -7.24 -5.27
C ASN A 6 -1.08 -8.45 -4.32
N GLN A 7 -1.04 -9.71 -4.75
CA GLN A 7 -0.88 -10.85 -3.80
C GLN A 7 0.31 -10.69 -2.84
N SER A 8 1.43 -10.16 -3.34
CA SER A 8 2.62 -9.95 -2.51
C SER A 8 2.44 -8.85 -1.47
N ASP A 9 1.66 -7.81 -1.79
CA ASP A 9 1.45 -6.67 -0.91
C ASP A 9 0.48 -7.05 0.21
N TYR A 10 -0.59 -7.81 -0.11
CA TYR A 10 -1.45 -8.43 0.90
C TYR A 10 -0.66 -9.35 1.85
N LYS A 11 0.20 -10.22 1.30
CA LYS A 11 1.02 -11.11 2.11
C LYS A 11 1.97 -10.35 3.04
N ARG A 12 2.48 -9.19 2.61
CA ARG A 12 3.33 -8.34 3.48
C ARG A 12 2.53 -7.77 4.65
N MET A 13 1.30 -7.32 4.43
CA MET A 13 0.41 -6.91 5.51
C MET A 13 0.09 -8.08 6.45
N GLU A 14 -0.21 -9.27 5.93
CA GLU A 14 -0.45 -10.46 6.76
C GLU A 14 0.77 -10.83 7.62
N ASN A 15 1.98 -10.77 7.05
CA ASN A 15 3.22 -11.01 7.78
C ASN A 15 3.44 -9.94 8.87
N ASP A 16 3.20 -8.66 8.57
CA ASP A 16 3.34 -7.56 9.53
C ASP A 16 2.36 -7.70 10.70
N ILE A 17 1.13 -8.15 10.44
CA ILE A 17 0.15 -8.52 11.48
C ILE A 17 0.67 -9.70 12.31
N LYS A 18 1.16 -10.75 11.66
CA LYS A 18 1.73 -11.92 12.32
C LYS A 18 2.88 -11.55 13.25
N ASP A 19 3.81 -10.72 12.79
CA ASP A 19 4.97 -10.31 13.58
C ASP A 19 4.55 -9.55 14.85
N SER A 20 3.54 -8.67 14.76
CA SER A 20 3.00 -8.00 15.95
C SER A 20 2.29 -8.94 16.93
N LEU A 21 1.59 -9.96 16.43
CA LEU A 21 0.98 -10.99 17.28
C LEU A 21 2.05 -11.87 17.94
N ASP A 22 3.10 -12.25 17.21
CA ASP A 22 4.22 -13.05 17.73
C ASP A 22 5.00 -12.28 18.82
N GLU A 23 5.04 -10.95 18.74
CA GLU A 23 5.58 -10.06 19.79
C GLU A 23 4.64 -9.89 21.01
N GLY A 24 3.43 -10.45 20.96
CA GLY A 24 2.46 -10.41 22.05
C GLY A 24 1.66 -9.11 22.16
N ARG A 25 1.62 -8.30 21.08
CA ARG A 25 0.83 -7.07 21.03
C ARG A 25 -0.66 -7.37 20.89
N ASP A 26 -1.50 -6.48 21.41
CA ASP A 26 -2.93 -6.54 21.12
C ASP A 26 -3.21 -5.91 19.75
N VAL A 27 -3.72 -6.72 18.81
CA VAL A 27 -3.87 -6.33 17.40
C VAL A 27 -5.34 -6.33 17.00
N SER A 28 -5.78 -5.23 16.40
CA SER A 28 -7.05 -5.15 15.69
C SER A 28 -6.85 -4.76 14.23
N LEU A 29 -7.76 -5.21 13.36
CA LEU A 29 -7.76 -4.92 11.94
C LEU A 29 -9.16 -4.51 11.51
N THR A 30 -9.26 -3.37 10.83
CA THR A 30 -10.47 -2.93 10.11
C THR A 30 -10.16 -2.89 8.63
N THR A 31 -11.08 -3.36 7.80
CA THR A 31 -10.89 -3.38 6.35
C THR A 31 -12.09 -2.74 5.66
N ASP A 32 -11.81 -1.69 4.89
CA ASP A 32 -12.74 -1.03 4.00
C ASP A 32 -12.49 -1.48 2.56
N ILE A 33 -13.54 -1.91 1.88
CA ILE A 33 -13.46 -2.48 0.54
C ILE A 33 -14.34 -1.66 -0.40
N GLN A 34 -13.75 -1.13 -1.46
CA GLN A 34 -14.42 -0.27 -2.42
C GLN A 34 -14.58 -0.99 -3.76
N TYR A 35 -15.79 -0.92 -4.33
CA TYR A 35 -16.13 -1.43 -5.65
C TYR A 35 -16.70 -0.29 -6.49
N SER A 36 -16.24 -0.14 -7.72
CA SER A 36 -16.85 0.74 -8.72
C SER A 36 -17.72 -0.05 -9.70
N GLY A 37 -18.87 0.54 -10.04
CA GLY A 37 -19.80 0.01 -11.03
C GLY A 37 -20.29 -1.42 -10.70
N ALA A 38 -20.22 -2.29 -11.71
CA ALA A 38 -20.64 -3.69 -11.62
C ALA A 38 -19.45 -4.66 -11.48
N SER A 39 -18.29 -4.18 -11.04
CA SER A 39 -17.10 -5.01 -10.86
C SER A 39 -17.38 -6.16 -9.89
N LYS A 40 -16.88 -7.36 -10.23
CA LYS A 40 -16.91 -8.52 -9.33
C LYS A 40 -15.72 -8.53 -8.36
N ARG A 41 -14.83 -7.55 -8.46
CA ARG A 41 -13.63 -7.40 -7.64
C ARG A 41 -13.57 -6.02 -7.03
N PRO A 42 -12.99 -5.91 -5.83
CA PRO A 42 -12.74 -4.61 -5.23
C PRO A 42 -11.61 -3.90 -5.96
N ASP A 43 -11.81 -2.61 -6.21
CA ASP A 43 -10.82 -1.75 -6.85
C ASP A 43 -9.78 -1.32 -5.83
N ILE A 44 -10.25 -0.79 -4.70
CA ILE A 44 -9.43 -0.35 -3.59
C ILE A 44 -9.76 -1.17 -2.34
N ILE A 45 -8.72 -1.63 -1.65
CA ILE A 45 -8.83 -2.13 -0.29
C ILE A 45 -8.02 -1.23 0.63
N THR A 46 -8.63 -0.73 1.69
CA THR A 46 -7.94 -0.03 2.77
C THR A 46 -8.01 -0.90 4.02
N ALA A 47 -6.87 -1.22 4.62
CA ALA A 47 -6.78 -1.98 5.85
C ALA A 47 -6.09 -1.14 6.92
N THR A 48 -6.75 -0.94 8.05
CA THR A 48 -6.22 -0.22 9.20
C THR A 48 -5.93 -1.21 10.31
N LYS A 49 -4.65 -1.42 10.58
CA LYS A 49 -4.14 -2.22 11.70
C LYS A 49 -3.89 -1.29 12.88
N SER A 50 -4.34 -1.69 14.07
CA SER A 50 -3.89 -1.11 15.33
C SER A 50 -3.12 -2.15 16.13
N ALA A 51 -1.96 -1.77 16.66
CA ALA A 51 -1.16 -2.59 17.58
C ALA A 51 -0.64 -1.72 18.73
N ASP A 52 -1.10 -1.98 19.96
CA ASP A 52 -0.74 -1.22 21.18
C ASP A 52 -0.85 0.31 21.04
N GLY A 53 -1.87 0.77 20.29
CA GLY A 53 -2.15 2.18 20.01
C GLY A 53 -1.34 2.79 18.87
N MET A 54 -0.41 2.07 18.26
CA MET A 54 0.17 2.46 16.97
C MET A 54 -0.79 2.08 15.85
N ILE A 55 -0.87 2.91 14.81
CA ILE A 55 -1.76 2.68 13.66
C ILE A 55 -0.92 2.48 12.41
N THR A 56 -1.27 1.47 11.61
CA THR A 56 -0.72 1.28 10.27
C THR A 56 -1.87 1.18 9.28
N VAL A 57 -1.84 2.01 8.24
CA VAL A 57 -2.83 2.03 7.16
C VAL A 57 -2.19 1.47 5.90
N TYR A 58 -2.81 0.44 5.34
CA TYR A 58 -2.46 -0.13 4.05
C TYR A 58 -3.55 0.22 3.05
N LYS A 59 -3.18 0.80 1.91
CA LYS A 59 -4.07 1.01 0.76
C LYS A 59 -3.55 0.19 -0.41
N PHE A 60 -4.43 -0.51 -1.12
CA PHE A 60 -4.10 -1.37 -2.25
C PHE A 60 -4.93 -0.97 -3.46
N ASP A 61 -4.28 -0.77 -4.62
CA ASP A 61 -4.92 -0.54 -5.92
C ASP A 61 -4.90 -1.83 -6.74
N ASN A 62 -6.03 -2.54 -6.79
CA ASN A 62 -6.14 -3.81 -7.50
C ASN A 62 -6.27 -3.68 -9.02
N ASN A 63 -6.52 -2.48 -9.52
CA ASN A 63 -6.62 -2.20 -10.95
C ASN A 63 -5.31 -1.67 -11.53
N LEU A 64 -4.43 -1.11 -10.69
CA LEU A 64 -3.22 -0.37 -11.09
C LEU A 64 -3.56 0.74 -12.08
N ASP A 65 -4.69 1.41 -11.86
CA ASP A 65 -5.21 2.47 -12.71
C ASP A 65 -4.86 3.88 -12.20
N GLY A 66 -4.11 3.95 -11.09
CA GLY A 66 -3.67 5.20 -10.48
C GLY A 66 -4.61 5.70 -9.40
N GLY A 67 -5.54 4.87 -8.91
CA GLY A 67 -6.49 5.23 -7.85
C GLY A 67 -5.85 5.65 -6.51
N LEU A 68 -4.54 5.49 -6.36
CA LEU A 68 -3.76 5.90 -5.17
C LEU A 68 -2.84 7.12 -5.40
N LEU A 69 -2.85 7.77 -6.57
CA LEU A 69 -1.97 8.91 -6.83
C LEU A 69 -2.21 10.08 -5.88
N ASP A 70 -3.48 10.37 -5.59
CA ASP A 70 -3.87 11.48 -4.70
C ASP A 70 -3.62 11.16 -3.20
N GLU A 71 -3.27 9.92 -2.89
CA GLU A 71 -2.98 9.45 -1.52
C GLU A 71 -1.50 9.61 -1.15
N VAL A 72 -0.65 10.00 -2.10
CA VAL A 72 0.78 10.26 -1.85
C VAL A 72 0.95 11.60 -1.14
N PRO A 73 1.66 11.65 0.01
CA PRO A 73 1.98 12.90 0.70
C PRO A 73 2.71 13.90 -0.20
N GLU A 74 2.43 15.20 -0.04
CA GLU A 74 2.98 16.25 -0.92
C GLU A 74 4.51 16.26 -0.97
N ASN A 75 5.17 16.07 0.17
CA ASN A 75 6.62 16.03 0.29
C ASN A 75 7.28 14.84 -0.42
N GLY A 76 6.52 13.81 -0.82
CA GLY A 76 7.00 12.66 -1.58
C GLY A 76 6.50 12.58 -3.02
N LYS A 77 5.61 13.48 -3.45
CA LYS A 77 5.00 13.41 -4.80
C LYS A 77 6.03 13.49 -5.93
N GLU A 78 7.04 14.33 -5.80
CA GLU A 78 8.08 14.46 -6.83
C GLU A 78 8.84 13.14 -7.03
N ALA A 79 9.35 12.54 -5.95
CA ALA A 79 10.08 11.29 -5.99
C ALA A 79 9.23 10.12 -6.51
N VAL A 80 7.96 10.04 -6.10
CA VAL A 80 7.03 9.01 -6.60
C VAL A 80 6.75 9.18 -8.09
N ASN A 81 6.55 10.42 -8.56
CA ASN A 81 6.31 10.70 -9.98
C ASN A 81 7.54 10.43 -10.85
N GLU A 82 8.74 10.72 -10.36
CA GLU A 82 10.00 10.36 -11.04
C GLU A 82 10.10 8.83 -11.20
N GLU A 83 9.90 8.07 -10.13
CA GLU A 83 9.97 6.61 -10.18
C GLU A 83 8.88 5.99 -11.10
N ILE A 84 7.67 6.56 -11.10
CA ILE A 84 6.60 6.16 -12.03
C ILE A 84 7.00 6.44 -13.47
N SER A 85 7.61 7.61 -13.75
CA SER A 85 8.07 7.98 -15.09
C SER A 85 9.18 7.06 -15.58
N ASP A 86 10.15 6.75 -14.73
CA ASP A 86 11.31 5.91 -15.06
C ASP A 86 10.91 4.45 -15.29
N THR A 87 10.04 3.91 -14.45
CA THR A 87 9.60 2.52 -14.54
C THR A 87 8.42 2.32 -15.49
N LYS A 88 7.70 3.40 -15.84
CA LYS A 88 6.38 3.38 -16.48
C LYS A 88 5.39 2.50 -15.69
N GLY A 89 5.53 2.50 -14.37
CA GLY A 89 4.74 1.71 -13.44
C GLY A 89 3.48 2.39 -12.95
N SER A 90 2.83 1.78 -11.96
CA SER A 90 1.69 2.35 -11.25
C SER A 90 1.76 1.99 -9.76
N ILE A 91 1.23 2.87 -8.91
CA ILE A 91 1.22 2.64 -7.46
C ILE A 91 0.32 1.43 -7.17
N SER A 92 0.89 0.38 -6.59
CA SER A 92 0.16 -0.83 -6.23
C SER A 92 -0.32 -0.83 -4.79
N SER A 93 0.46 -0.22 -3.90
CA SER A 93 0.07 -0.05 -2.52
C SER A 93 0.81 1.09 -1.81
N ILE A 94 0.16 1.64 -0.78
CA ILE A 94 0.74 2.62 0.14
C ILE A 94 0.61 2.05 1.56
N LYS A 95 1.70 2.07 2.32
CA LYS A 95 1.73 1.78 3.76
C LYS A 95 2.08 3.06 4.49
N SER A 96 1.21 3.53 5.36
CA SER A 96 1.46 4.68 6.23
C SER A 96 1.44 4.25 7.70
N GLU A 97 2.47 4.62 8.44
CA GLU A 97 2.63 4.30 9.85
C GLU A 97 2.43 5.56 10.70
N TYR A 98 1.71 5.41 11.81
CA TYR A 98 1.39 6.49 12.73
C TYR A 98 1.76 6.10 14.15
N ASP A 99 2.34 7.05 14.87
CA ASP A 99 2.67 6.90 16.28
C ASP A 99 1.40 6.87 17.17
N LYS A 100 1.60 6.68 18.47
CA LYS A 100 0.49 6.62 19.45
C LYS A 100 -0.26 7.94 19.63
N ASN A 101 0.30 9.05 19.15
CA ASN A 101 -0.33 10.36 19.17
C ASN A 101 -1.09 10.64 17.87
N GLY A 102 -1.02 9.74 16.89
CA GLY A 102 -1.63 9.89 15.57
C GLY A 102 -0.78 10.70 14.59
N ASN A 103 0.49 10.96 14.91
CA ASN A 103 1.40 11.62 13.96
C ASN A 103 1.90 10.60 12.95
N LEU A 104 1.90 10.97 11.67
CA LEU A 104 2.54 10.17 10.62
C LEU A 104 4.03 10.03 10.97
N SER A 105 4.59 8.84 10.85
CA SER A 105 6.02 8.59 11.01
C SER A 105 6.70 8.34 9.66
N GLU A 106 6.09 7.51 8.82
CA GLU A 106 6.67 7.07 7.55
C GLU A 106 5.54 6.68 6.58
N THR A 107 5.74 6.95 5.30
CA THR A 107 4.93 6.40 4.21
C THR A 107 5.82 5.65 3.22
N MET A 108 5.50 4.39 2.96
CA MET A 108 6.13 3.56 1.93
C MET A 108 5.15 3.39 0.75
N VAL A 109 5.56 3.82 -0.44
CA VAL A 109 4.80 3.68 -1.69
C VAL A 109 5.43 2.55 -2.51
N ASN A 110 4.66 1.51 -2.84
CA ASN A 110 5.09 0.45 -3.74
C ASN A 110 4.58 0.76 -5.16
N ILE A 111 5.49 0.74 -6.13
CA ILE A 111 5.17 0.91 -7.55
C ILE A 111 5.42 -0.43 -8.24
N THR A 112 4.42 -0.91 -8.97
CA THR A 112 4.49 -2.15 -9.76
C THR A 112 4.58 -1.82 -11.24
N TYR A 113 5.46 -2.50 -11.97
CA TYR A 113 5.63 -2.35 -13.41
C TYR A 113 5.93 -3.70 -14.05
N THR A 114 5.68 -3.81 -15.36
CA THR A 114 5.96 -5.02 -16.15
C THR A 114 7.08 -4.71 -17.14
N ASP A 115 8.11 -5.56 -17.17
CA ASP A 115 9.21 -5.43 -18.13
C ASP A 115 8.81 -5.88 -19.55
N GLU A 116 9.71 -5.68 -20.51
CA GLU A 116 9.51 -6.06 -21.91
C GLU A 116 9.29 -7.57 -22.13
N ASN A 117 9.68 -8.41 -21.15
CA ASN A 117 9.52 -9.86 -21.18
C ASN A 117 8.23 -10.33 -20.47
N GLY A 118 7.40 -9.42 -19.97
CA GLY A 118 6.19 -9.72 -19.21
C GLY A 118 6.45 -10.08 -17.74
N GLY A 119 7.66 -9.85 -17.24
CA GLY A 119 8.02 -10.03 -15.84
C GLY A 119 7.51 -8.87 -14.98
N ASN A 120 6.85 -9.19 -13.86
CA ASN A 120 6.37 -8.17 -12.93
C ASN A 120 7.45 -7.83 -11.90
N HIS A 121 7.75 -6.54 -11.80
CA HIS A 121 8.74 -5.96 -10.90
C HIS A 121 8.08 -4.97 -9.96
N ARG A 122 8.79 -4.67 -8.86
CA ARG A 122 8.38 -3.67 -7.89
C ARG A 122 9.54 -2.87 -7.39
N THR A 123 9.29 -1.59 -7.22
CA THR A 123 10.17 -0.61 -6.59
C THR A 123 9.44 0.03 -5.41
N LYS A 124 10.18 0.73 -4.55
CA LYS A 124 9.67 1.35 -3.32
C LYS A 124 10.22 2.76 -3.17
N VAL A 125 9.33 3.67 -2.82
CA VAL A 125 9.70 5.03 -2.39
C VAL A 125 9.33 5.18 -0.93
N TYR A 126 10.27 5.67 -0.14
CA TYR A 126 10.10 5.95 1.29
C TYR A 126 9.99 7.45 1.48
N ILE A 127 9.00 7.88 2.26
CA ILE A 127 8.67 9.28 2.52
C ILE A 127 8.60 9.45 4.03
N ASP A 128 9.53 10.21 4.60
CA ASP A 128 9.53 10.56 6.01
C ASP A 128 8.41 11.57 6.31
N ALA A 129 7.94 11.58 7.55
CA ALA A 129 7.06 12.63 8.04
C ALA A 129 7.78 13.99 8.12
N GLU A 130 7.04 15.08 7.90
CA GLU A 130 7.53 16.46 8.06
C GLU A 130 7.64 16.92 9.53
#